data_AF-D4DTB8-F1
#
_entry.id   AF-D4DTB8-F1
#
_cell.length_a   1.000
_cell.length_b   1.000
_cell.length_c   1.000
_cell.angle_alpha   90.00
_cell.angle_beta   90.00
_cell.angle_gamma   90.00
#
_symmetry.space_group_name_H-M   'P 1'
#
loop_
_entity.id
_entity.type
_entity.pdbx_description
1 polymer ?
#
loop_
_entity_poly.entity_id
_entity_poly.type
_entity_poly.pdbx_seq_one_letter_code
_entity_poly.pdbx_strand_id
1 'polypeptide(L)'
;MSSQEFQHVTVLLHEAVDGLNVVSDGVYVDGTFGRGGHSRLILSRLGEKGRLVVFDKDPQAIAVAHELAARDGRVSVIHDGFSSFQTALDGLGIGQIDGTLFDLGISSPQIDDGSRGFSFRFDAPLDMRMDTTRGDICLRMVDVGG
;
A
#
# COMPACT_ATOMS: atom_id res chain seq x y z
N MET A 1 22.94 8.09 20.23
CA MET A 1 21.56 7.66 20.53
C MET A 1 21.16 6.70 19.42
N SER A 2 20.91 5.44 19.77
CA SER A 2 20.53 4.41 18.79
C SER A 2 19.11 4.71 18.31
N SER A 3 18.96 4.96 17.02
CA SER A 3 17.66 5.03 16.35
C SER A 3 17.06 3.64 16.37
N GLN A 4 16.07 3.41 17.24
CA GLN A 4 15.18 2.26 17.08
C GLN A 4 14.40 2.49 15.78
N GLU A 5 14.82 1.80 14.71
CA GLU A 5 13.95 1.58 13.57
C GLU A 5 12.71 0.84 14.08
N PHE A 6 11.55 1.51 14.03
CA PHE A 6 10.27 0.82 14.17
C PHE A 6 10.10 -0.08 12.94
N GLN A 7 10.63 -1.30 13.03
CA GLN A 7 10.32 -2.34 12.06
C GLN A 7 8.87 -2.76 12.29
N HIS A 8 8.00 -2.28 11.41
CA HIS A 8 6.63 -2.76 11.32
C HIS A 8 6.66 -4.26 10.98
N VAL A 9 6.37 -5.11 11.97
CA VAL A 9 6.11 -6.53 11.73
C VAL A 9 4.72 -6.64 11.14
N THR A 10 4.63 -6.96 9.85
CA THR A 10 3.36 -7.21 9.18
C THR A 10 2.62 -8.35 9.88
N VAL A 11 1.37 -8.11 10.29
CA VAL A 11 0.49 -9.11 10.88
C VAL A 11 0.11 -10.12 9.77
N LEU A 12 0.23 -11.42 10.05
CA LEU A 12 -0.07 -12.51 9.09
C LEU A 12 0.72 -12.46 7.77
N LEU A 13 1.97 -11.98 7.81
CA LEU A 13 2.84 -11.84 6.64
C LEU A 13 2.95 -13.14 5.83
N HIS A 14 3.27 -14.25 6.50
CA HIS A 14 3.53 -15.52 5.84
C HIS A 14 2.22 -16.18 5.42
N GLU A 15 1.23 -16.22 6.30
CA GLU A 15 -0.06 -16.85 6.07
C GLU A 15 -0.80 -16.22 4.88
N ALA A 16 -0.77 -14.88 4.76
CA ALA A 16 -1.41 -14.18 3.67
C ALA A 16 -0.73 -14.49 2.32
N VAL A 17 0.61 -14.52 2.27
CA VAL A 17 1.35 -14.81 1.03
C VAL A 17 1.34 -16.30 0.69
N ASP A 18 1.31 -17.19 1.69
CA ASP A 18 1.14 -18.63 1.49
C ASP A 18 -0.23 -18.94 0.87
N GLY A 19 -1.29 -18.23 1.29
CA GLY A 19 -2.62 -18.35 0.71
C GLY A 19 -2.72 -17.97 -0.77
N LEU A 20 -1.78 -17.17 -1.28
CA LEU A 20 -1.73 -16.80 -2.70
C LEU A 20 -1.21 -17.92 -3.61
N ASN A 21 -0.59 -18.97 -3.04
CA ASN A 21 0.04 -20.05 -3.79
C ASN A 21 0.88 -19.54 -4.98
N VAL A 22 1.85 -18.65 -4.67
CA VAL A 22 2.57 -17.87 -5.67
C VAL A 22 3.24 -18.77 -6.72
N VAL A 23 2.87 -18.57 -8.00
CA VAL A 23 3.51 -19.21 -9.15
C VAL A 23 4.56 -18.26 -9.74
N SER A 24 5.71 -18.80 -10.17
CA SER A 24 6.89 -18.00 -10.50
C SER A 24 6.65 -16.95 -11.59
N ASP A 25 5.91 -17.32 -12.64
CA ASP A 25 5.67 -16.48 -13.82
C ASP A 25 4.30 -15.78 -13.76
N GLY A 26 3.68 -15.75 -12.57
CA GLY A 26 2.34 -15.20 -12.37
C GLY A 26 2.31 -13.68 -12.22
N VAL A 27 1.10 -13.13 -12.30
CA VAL A 27 0.79 -11.72 -12.12
C VAL A 27 0.01 -11.55 -10.82
N TYR A 28 0.59 -10.83 -9.88
CA TYR A 28 -0.01 -10.60 -8.57
C TYR A 28 -0.30 -9.13 -8.33
N VAL A 29 -1.30 -8.86 -7.50
CA VAL A 29 -1.63 -7.51 -7.06
C VAL A 29 -1.53 -7.42 -5.53
N ASP A 30 -0.80 -6.42 -5.03
CA ASP A 30 -0.87 -5.98 -3.64
C ASP A 30 -1.66 -4.67 -3.62
N GLY A 31 -2.90 -4.73 -3.14
CA GLY A 31 -3.84 -3.61 -3.19
C GLY A 31 -3.64 -2.56 -2.10
N THR A 32 -2.73 -2.82 -1.15
CA THR A 32 -2.53 -2.05 0.07
C THR A 32 -1.04 -2.10 0.44
N PHE A 33 -0.19 -1.60 -0.46
CA PHE A 33 1.26 -1.75 -0.38
C PHE A 33 1.82 -1.38 1.01
N GLY A 34 1.39 -0.24 1.56
CA GLY A 34 1.77 0.27 2.87
C GLY A 34 3.27 0.54 2.97
N ARG A 35 4.02 -0.46 3.46
CA ARG A 35 5.49 -0.43 3.52
C ARG A 35 6.16 -1.54 2.71
N GLY A 36 5.39 -2.39 2.03
CA GLY A 36 5.85 -3.41 1.09
C GLY A 36 6.25 -4.74 1.73
N GLY A 37 5.79 -5.06 2.94
CA GLY A 37 6.07 -6.34 3.62
C GLY A 37 5.61 -7.53 2.79
N HIS A 38 4.30 -7.58 2.48
CA HIS A 38 3.70 -8.59 1.61
C HIS A 38 4.31 -8.56 0.19
N SER A 39 4.33 -7.39 -0.45
CA SER A 39 4.94 -7.18 -1.76
C SER A 39 6.36 -7.77 -1.91
N ARG A 40 7.25 -7.54 -0.94
CA ARG A 40 8.62 -8.08 -0.98
C ARG A 40 8.64 -9.60 -0.84
N LEU A 41 7.77 -10.16 0.00
CA LEU A 41 7.67 -11.62 0.14
C LEU A 41 7.08 -12.27 -1.13
N ILE A 42 6.09 -11.63 -1.77
CA ILE A 42 5.57 -12.07 -3.08
C ILE A 42 6.70 -12.04 -4.13
N LEU A 43 7.40 -10.91 -4.27
CA LEU A 43 8.52 -10.76 -5.23
C LEU A 43 9.65 -11.78 -5.03
N SER A 44 9.90 -12.21 -3.79
CA SER A 44 10.90 -13.24 -3.47
C SER A 44 10.53 -14.63 -4.00
N ARG A 45 9.23 -14.87 -4.26
CA ARG A 45 8.70 -16.12 -4.81
C ARG A 45 8.47 -16.05 -6.32
N LEU A 46 8.37 -14.85 -6.87
CA LEU A 46 8.27 -14.65 -8.31
C LEU A 46 9.61 -14.92 -9.00
N GLY A 47 9.53 -15.50 -10.19
CA GLY A 47 10.63 -15.61 -11.14
C GLY A 47 10.82 -14.33 -11.94
N GLU A 48 11.73 -14.36 -12.92
CA GLU A 48 12.08 -13.20 -13.74
C GLU A 48 10.91 -12.68 -14.60
N LYS A 49 9.97 -13.57 -14.96
CA LYS A 49 8.78 -13.23 -15.77
C LYS A 49 7.56 -12.86 -14.93
N GLY A 50 7.63 -13.07 -13.62
CA GLY A 50 6.56 -12.69 -12.72
C GLY A 50 6.34 -11.19 -12.71
N ARG A 51 5.12 -10.76 -12.39
CA ARG A 51 4.75 -9.34 -12.31
C ARG A 51 4.07 -9.07 -10.99
N LEU A 52 4.40 -7.93 -10.37
CA LEU A 52 3.70 -7.43 -9.20
C LEU A 52 3.17 -6.02 -9.48
N VAL A 53 1.86 -5.84 -9.35
CA VAL A 53 1.25 -4.50 -9.37
C VAL A 53 0.95 -4.11 -7.92
N VAL A 54 1.39 -2.93 -7.51
CA VAL A 54 1.18 -2.43 -6.16
C VAL A 54 0.31 -1.18 -6.19
N PHE A 55 -0.69 -1.13 -5.33
CA PHE A 55 -1.58 0.01 -5.15
C PHE A 55 -1.38 0.59 -3.75
N ASP A 56 -1.41 1.91 -3.66
CA ASP A 56 -1.67 2.61 -2.40
C ASP A 56 -2.27 3.98 -2.68
N LYS A 57 -3.03 4.48 -1.72
CA LYS A 57 -3.56 5.85 -1.72
C LYS A 57 -2.57 6.83 -1.11
N ASP A 58 -1.73 6.36 -0.19
CA ASP A 58 -0.84 7.20 0.60
C ASP A 58 0.41 7.58 -0.18
N PRO A 59 0.67 8.88 -0.42
CA PRO A 59 1.87 9.33 -1.13
C PRO A 59 3.17 8.86 -0.50
N GLN A 60 3.22 8.67 0.84
CA GLN A 60 4.40 8.14 1.51
C GLN A 60 4.63 6.66 1.17
N ALA A 61 3.56 5.86 1.08
CA ALA A 61 3.64 4.48 0.65
C ALA A 61 4.05 4.39 -0.84
N ILE A 62 3.53 5.28 -1.68
CA ILE A 62 3.86 5.37 -3.09
C ILE A 62 5.34 5.72 -3.32
N ALA A 63 5.91 6.62 -2.52
CA ALA A 63 7.35 6.90 -2.59
C ALA A 63 8.19 5.63 -2.36
N VAL A 64 7.85 4.85 -1.32
CA VAL A 64 8.51 3.57 -1.02
C VAL A 64 8.28 2.53 -2.13
N ALA A 65 7.09 2.50 -2.73
CA ALA A 65 6.79 1.62 -3.86
C ALA A 65 7.64 1.96 -5.09
N HIS A 66 7.85 3.25 -5.38
CA HIS A 66 8.73 3.67 -6.47
C HIS A 66 10.20 3.31 -6.22
N GLU A 67 10.68 3.39 -4.97
CA GLU A 67 12.03 2.91 -4.63
C GLU A 67 12.18 1.40 -4.87
N LEU A 68 11.14 0.62 -4.57
CA LEU A 68 11.12 -0.82 -4.85
C LEU A 68 11.13 -1.08 -6.37
N ALA A 69 10.29 -0.38 -7.14
CA ALA A 69 10.21 -0.52 -8.59
C ALA A 69 11.48 -0.07 -9.32
N ALA A 70 12.21 0.91 -8.77
CA ALA A 70 13.52 1.30 -9.29
C ALA A 70 14.59 0.19 -9.16
N ARG A 71 14.39 -0.76 -8.22
CA ARG A 71 15.32 -1.87 -7.96
C ARG A 71 14.85 -3.17 -8.61
N ASP A 72 13.57 -3.32 -8.89
CA ASP A 72 12.97 -4.52 -9.45
C ASP A 72 11.96 -4.15 -10.56
N GLY A 73 12.36 -4.39 -11.81
CA GLY A 73 11.57 -4.06 -13.00
C GLY A 73 10.28 -4.87 -13.17
N ARG A 74 10.03 -5.86 -12.29
CA ARG A 74 8.76 -6.62 -12.26
C ARG A 74 7.62 -5.84 -11.60
N VAL A 75 7.93 -4.73 -10.92
CA VAL A 75 6.99 -3.96 -10.12
C VAL A 75 6.38 -2.81 -10.92
N SER A 76 5.05 -2.72 -10.92
CA SER A 76 4.28 -1.57 -11.42
C SER A 76 3.58 -0.88 -10.25
N VAL A 77 3.70 0.45 -10.16
CA VAL A 77 3.17 1.25 -9.04
C VAL A 77 1.96 2.05 -9.49
N ILE A 78 0.86 1.94 -8.76
CA ILE A 78 -0.38 2.69 -8.99
C ILE A 78 -0.72 3.53 -7.76
N HIS A 79 -0.68 4.87 -7.90
CA HIS A 79 -1.13 5.81 -6.86
C HIS A 79 -2.65 6.01 -6.94
N ASP A 80 -3.37 5.03 -6.42
CA ASP A 80 -4.81 5.05 -6.32
C ASP A 80 -5.32 3.98 -5.34
N GLY A 81 -6.62 4.02 -5.06
CA GLY A 81 -7.28 2.92 -4.38
C GLY A 81 -7.57 1.74 -5.30
N PHE A 82 -7.84 0.59 -4.68
CA PHE A 82 -8.33 -0.60 -5.37
C PHE A 82 -9.67 -0.40 -6.12
N SER A 83 -10.34 0.74 -5.99
CA SER A 83 -11.51 1.08 -6.81
C SER A 83 -11.16 1.29 -8.30
N SER A 84 -9.92 1.66 -8.63
CA SER A 84 -9.46 1.80 -10.02
C SER A 84 -8.78 0.55 -10.58
N PHE A 85 -8.88 -0.57 -9.85
CA PHE A 85 -8.17 -1.82 -10.12
C PHE A 85 -8.28 -2.27 -11.58
N GLN A 86 -9.51 -2.39 -12.12
CA GLN A 86 -9.70 -2.84 -13.50
C GLN A 86 -9.06 -1.89 -14.51
N THR A 87 -9.33 -0.59 -14.39
CA THR A 87 -8.78 0.43 -15.30
C THR A 87 -7.25 0.47 -15.28
N ALA A 88 -6.65 0.32 -14.09
CA ALA A 88 -5.21 0.28 -13.94
C ALA A 88 -4.59 -0.97 -14.59
N LEU A 89 -5.19 -2.14 -14.39
CA LEU A 89 -4.73 -3.39 -15.02
C LEU A 89 -4.87 -3.34 -16.55
N ASP A 90 -5.98 -2.81 -17.07
CA ASP A 90 -6.19 -2.61 -18.50
C ASP A 90 -5.10 -1.70 -19.10
N GLY A 91 -4.76 -0.60 -18.41
CA GLY A 91 -3.69 0.31 -18.81
C GLY A 91 -2.29 -0.32 -18.84
N LEU A 92 -2.08 -1.38 -18.05
CA LEU A 92 -0.84 -2.18 -18.04
C LEU A 92 -0.88 -3.38 -19.00
N GLY A 93 -1.96 -3.54 -19.77
CA GLY A 93 -2.19 -4.68 -20.67
C GLY A 93 -2.33 -6.01 -19.91
N ILE A 94 -2.81 -5.98 -18.67
CA ILE A 94 -3.00 -7.17 -17.84
C ILE A 94 -4.47 -7.60 -17.93
N GLY A 95 -4.74 -8.67 -18.68
CA GLY A 95 -6.09 -9.24 -18.81
C GLY A 95 -6.46 -10.25 -17.73
N GLN A 96 -5.48 -10.79 -17.00
CA GLN A 96 -5.68 -11.79 -15.96
C GLN A 96 -4.60 -11.67 -14.88
N ILE A 97 -4.98 -11.96 -13.64
CA ILE A 97 -4.09 -12.08 -12.48
C ILE A 97 -4.19 -13.48 -11.87
N ASP A 98 -3.11 -13.92 -11.24
CA ASP A 98 -3.02 -15.20 -10.54
C ASP A 98 -3.37 -15.07 -9.05
N GLY A 99 -3.29 -13.87 -8.49
CA GLY A 99 -3.72 -13.61 -7.12
C GLY A 99 -3.70 -12.12 -6.75
N THR A 100 -4.46 -11.78 -5.72
CA THR A 100 -4.49 -10.43 -5.15
C THR A 100 -4.51 -10.50 -3.63
N LEU A 101 -3.84 -9.55 -2.98
CA LEU A 101 -3.80 -9.40 -1.53
C LEU A 101 -4.31 -8.01 -1.14
N PHE A 102 -5.14 -7.95 -0.10
CA PHE A 102 -5.61 -6.72 0.52
C PHE A 102 -5.48 -6.81 2.04
N ASP A 103 -4.58 -6.02 2.59
CA ASP A 103 -4.38 -5.80 4.03
C ASP A 103 -5.14 -4.54 4.43
N LEU A 104 -6.43 -4.72 4.75
CA LEU A 104 -7.34 -3.61 5.00
C LEU A 104 -7.14 -3.03 6.39
N GLY A 105 -6.88 -1.73 6.45
CA GLY A 105 -6.73 -1.02 7.71
C GLY A 105 -5.99 0.29 7.52
N ILE A 106 -5.43 0.76 8.63
CA ILE A 106 -4.52 1.90 8.69
C ILE A 106 -3.13 1.40 9.06
N SER A 107 -2.11 2.04 8.52
CA SER A 107 -0.71 1.68 8.78
C SER A 107 -0.17 2.37 10.02
N SER A 108 0.82 1.79 10.71
CA SER A 108 1.46 2.46 11.86
C SER A 108 1.98 3.87 11.55
N PRO A 109 2.60 4.15 10.38
CA PRO A 109 2.98 5.52 10.02
C PRO A 109 1.81 6.52 10.01
N GLN A 110 0.59 6.09 9.68
CA GLN A 110 -0.59 6.96 9.74
C GLN A 110 -1.02 7.23 11.19
N ILE A 111 -0.78 6.29 12.11
CA ILE A 111 -1.09 6.43 13.54
C ILE A 111 0.00 7.17 14.32
N ASP A 112 1.26 6.90 14.01
CA ASP A 112 2.42 7.37 14.77
C ASP A 112 2.86 8.79 14.35
N ASP A 113 2.58 9.19 13.11
CA ASP A 113 2.73 10.57 12.65
C ASP A 113 1.47 11.37 13.02
N GLY A 114 1.56 12.10 14.15
CA GLY A 114 0.47 12.94 14.63
C GLY A 114 -0.08 13.92 13.59
N SER A 115 0.75 14.41 12.65
CA SER A 115 0.32 15.36 11.62
C SER A 115 -0.73 14.79 10.66
N ARG A 116 -0.86 13.46 10.61
CA ARG A 116 -1.85 12.76 9.77
C ARG A 116 -3.26 12.75 10.37
N GLY A 117 -3.39 13.03 11.67
CA GLY A 117 -4.71 13.17 12.32
C GLY A 117 -5.48 11.87 12.59
N PHE A 118 -4.89 10.68 12.41
CA PHE A 118 -5.57 9.41 12.69
C PHE A 118 -5.56 8.98 14.17
N SER A 119 -4.82 9.68 15.02
CA SER A 119 -4.54 9.28 16.40
C SER A 119 -4.96 10.36 17.39
N PHE A 120 -5.75 9.99 18.39
CA PHE A 120 -6.14 10.85 19.51
C PHE A 120 -5.00 11.07 20.53
N ARG A 121 -3.83 10.44 20.33
CA ARG A 121 -2.68 10.56 21.24
C ARG A 121 -1.95 11.90 21.09
N PHE A 122 -2.18 12.59 19.97
CA PHE A 122 -1.50 13.83 19.62
C PHE A 122 -2.52 14.96 19.48
N ASP A 123 -2.14 16.15 19.89
CA ASP A 123 -2.88 17.37 19.55
C ASP A 123 -2.42 17.83 18.16
N ALA A 124 -3.20 17.52 17.14
CA ALA A 124 -2.84 17.69 15.74
C ALA A 124 -4.06 17.91 14.83
N PRO A 125 -3.89 18.41 13.59
CA PRO A 125 -4.99 18.65 12.67
C PRO A 125 -5.82 17.39 12.40
N LEU A 126 -7.14 17.54 12.41
CA LEU A 126 -8.07 16.46 12.08
C LEU A 126 -8.13 16.25 10.54
N ASP A 127 -7.05 15.74 9.96
CA ASP A 127 -6.96 15.43 8.52
C ASP A 127 -7.60 14.07 8.20
N MET A 128 -7.02 12.97 8.69
CA MET A 128 -7.48 11.59 8.50
C MET A 128 -7.54 11.10 7.04
N ARG A 129 -7.00 11.82 6.06
CA ARG A 129 -6.89 11.31 4.69
C ARG A 129 -5.73 10.34 4.54
N MET A 130 -6.02 9.20 3.91
CA MET A 130 -4.97 8.31 3.42
C MET A 130 -4.21 8.95 2.27
N ASP A 131 -4.94 9.48 1.28
CA ASP A 131 -4.37 10.27 0.18
C ASP A 131 -4.49 11.77 0.50
N THR A 132 -3.37 12.40 0.87
CA THR A 132 -3.35 13.84 1.18
C THR A 132 -3.36 14.73 -0.07
N THR A 133 -3.30 14.16 -1.28
CA THR A 133 -3.30 14.91 -2.54
C THR A 133 -4.70 15.22 -3.06
N ARG A 134 -5.74 14.56 -2.54
CA ARG A 134 -7.14 14.74 -2.97
C ARG A 134 -8.13 14.55 -1.82
N GLY A 135 -9.38 14.96 -2.04
CA GLY A 135 -10.45 14.85 -1.04
C GLY A 135 -10.37 15.89 0.09
N ASP A 136 -11.46 15.99 0.85
CA ASP A 136 -11.58 16.92 1.98
C ASP A 136 -10.99 16.33 3.27
N ILE A 137 -10.36 17.18 4.08
CA ILE A 137 -9.92 16.82 5.44
C ILE A 137 -11.13 16.55 6.34
N CYS A 138 -10.98 15.68 7.32
CA CYS A 138 -12.06 15.30 8.24
C CYS A 138 -12.61 16.52 9.02
N LEU A 139 -11.77 17.49 9.40
CA LEU A 139 -12.20 18.73 10.03
C LEU A 139 -13.30 19.45 9.22
N ARG A 140 -13.11 19.54 7.89
CA ARG A 140 -14.08 20.20 7.01
C ARG A 140 -15.40 19.45 6.96
N MET A 141 -15.37 18.12 7.09
CA MET A 141 -16.58 17.28 7.05
C MET A 141 -17.41 17.41 8.34
N VAL A 142 -16.78 17.69 9.47
CA VAL A 142 -17.47 17.90 10.75
C VAL A 142 -17.99 19.33 10.92
N ASP A 143 -17.36 20.30 10.25
CA ASP A 143 -17.75 21.72 10.30
C ASP A 143 -18.92 22.10 9.37
N VAL A 144 -19.41 21.21 8.50
CA VAL A 144 -20.53 21.50 7.55
C VAL A 144 -21.90 21.63 8.24
N GLY A 145 -21.95 21.61 9.57
CA GLY A 145 -23.17 21.68 10.39
C GLY A 145 -23.43 23.01 11.11
N GLY A 146 -22.69 24.08 10.79
CA GLY A 146 -22.79 25.41 11.44
C GLY A 146 -23.52 26.46 10.61
#